data_AF-A0A4D4L387-F1
#
_entry.id   AF-A0A4D4L387-F1
#
_cell.length_a   1.000
_cell.length_b   1.000
_cell.length_c   1.000
_cell.angle_alpha   90.00
_cell.angle_beta   90.00
_cell.angle_gamma   90.00
#
_symmetry.space_group_name_H-M   'P 1'
#
loop_
_entity.id
_entity.type
_entity.pdbx_description
1 polymer ?
#
loop_
_entity_poly.entity_id
_entity_poly.type
_entity_poly.pdbx_seq_one_letter_code
_entity_poly.pdbx_strand_id
1 'polypeptide(L)'
;MAHVPVPGEHSPSPDPAPVDTHCPYCSLQCGMALRPVPPGGPGGGTDGPGGGTDGRPGGVEVVERTAFPVNRGALCGKGRTAPAVLSSRVRLTEPLVRRPDTGRLEPATWEEALDRIAEGLESTGRAYGRDAVGVFGGGGLTNEKAYALGKFARVVLGTSQIDYNGRFCMSSAAAAHQRAFGLDRGLPFPLADVSRTGCVILVGSNLAETMPPALRYLTELKEAGGRLIVVDPRRTRTAEQADLHLAPRPGTDLALALGLLHLVVAEGRVDEEFVARRTSGWPEARAAAMAHWPELVERITGVPVPELRKAVTMFCDAESSMVLTARGPEQQSKGTDTVGAWINLCLATGRAGRPLSGYGCLTGQGNGQGGREHGQKADQLPGYRKLDDPAARAHVAAVWGVEPDDLPGPGRSAYELLDALGRDVRALLLMGSNPLVSAPARPMWSPGCGRWTSWRSRTSCSRRPPRSPMWCCRWPSGPRRPGP
;
A
#
# COMPACT_ATOMS: atom_id res chain seq x y z
N MET A 1 -6.85 -47.51 50.34
CA MET A 1 -6.48 -47.40 48.92
C MET A 1 -7.70 -46.91 48.16
N ALA A 2 -7.72 -45.63 47.78
CA ALA A 2 -8.75 -45.06 46.92
C ALA A 2 -8.08 -44.71 45.58
N HIS A 3 -8.61 -45.27 44.50
CA HIS A 3 -8.09 -45.15 43.14
C HIS A 3 -8.25 -43.72 42.63
N VAL A 4 -7.14 -43.09 42.24
CA VAL A 4 -7.12 -41.85 41.46
C VAL A 4 -7.35 -42.23 39.98
N PRO A 5 -8.28 -41.60 39.24
CA PRO A 5 -8.46 -41.88 37.82
C PRO A 5 -7.33 -41.24 37.00
N VAL A 6 -6.77 -42.01 36.07
CA VAL A 6 -5.80 -41.56 35.07
C VAL A 6 -6.54 -40.71 34.01
N PRO A 7 -6.00 -39.56 33.55
CA PRO A 7 -6.62 -38.79 32.49
C PRO A 7 -6.64 -39.59 31.19
N GLY A 8 -7.84 -39.79 30.64
CA GLY A 8 -8.04 -40.47 29.36
C GLY A 8 -7.37 -39.73 28.20
N GLU A 9 -6.72 -40.50 27.33
CA GLU A 9 -6.20 -40.06 26.05
C GLU A 9 -7.24 -39.23 25.29
N HIS A 10 -6.93 -37.97 25.00
CA HIS A 10 -7.73 -37.16 24.08
C HIS A 10 -7.55 -37.74 22.68
N SER A 11 -8.49 -38.58 22.24
CA SER A 11 -8.66 -38.93 20.84
C SER A 11 -8.83 -37.63 20.03
N PRO A 12 -7.98 -37.33 19.04
CA PRO A 12 -8.16 -36.14 18.22
C PRO A 12 -9.51 -36.23 17.49
N SER A 13 -10.31 -35.16 17.60
CA SER A 13 -11.55 -35.03 16.84
C SER A 13 -11.28 -35.28 15.35
N PRO A 14 -12.10 -36.09 14.65
CA PRO A 14 -11.84 -36.49 13.27
C PRO A 14 -11.87 -35.33 12.26
N ASP A 15 -12.40 -34.17 12.66
CA ASP A 15 -12.31 -32.93 11.89
C ASP A 15 -11.61 -31.85 12.73
N PRO A 16 -10.41 -31.38 12.35
CA PRO A 16 -9.77 -30.28 13.03
C PRO A 16 -10.61 -29.02 12.90
N ALA A 17 -10.89 -28.37 14.03
CA ALA A 17 -11.63 -27.11 14.04
C ALA A 17 -10.91 -26.06 13.16
N PRO A 18 -11.66 -25.26 12.40
CA PRO A 18 -11.07 -24.22 11.57
C PRO A 18 -10.41 -23.14 12.45
N VAL A 19 -9.24 -22.66 12.03
CA VAL A 19 -8.49 -21.61 12.72
C VAL A 19 -8.78 -20.26 12.08
N ASP A 20 -9.33 -19.33 12.85
CA ASP A 20 -9.63 -17.98 12.41
C ASP A 20 -8.37 -17.22 12.00
N THR A 21 -8.45 -16.51 10.87
CA THR A 21 -7.38 -15.69 10.33
C THR A 21 -7.94 -14.57 9.42
N HIS A 22 -7.04 -13.86 8.75
CA HIS A 22 -7.35 -12.83 7.77
C HIS A 22 -6.68 -13.12 6.43
N CYS A 23 -7.33 -12.69 5.35
CA CYS A 23 -6.77 -12.72 4.01
C CYS A 23 -5.47 -11.86 3.96
N PRO A 24 -4.34 -12.41 3.47
CA PRO A 24 -3.04 -11.74 3.53
C PRO A 24 -2.78 -10.73 2.40
N TYR A 25 -3.75 -10.51 1.49
CA TYR A 25 -3.51 -9.78 0.24
C TYR A 25 -3.74 -8.27 0.33
N CYS A 26 -5.00 -7.85 0.29
CA CYS A 26 -5.38 -6.43 0.27
C CYS A 26 -5.82 -5.97 1.65
N SER A 27 -5.81 -4.66 1.86
CA SER A 27 -6.13 -4.01 3.13
C SER A 27 -7.57 -4.19 3.61
N LEU A 28 -8.46 -4.76 2.79
CA LEU A 28 -9.78 -5.17 3.26
C LEU A 28 -9.68 -6.26 4.36
N GLN A 29 -8.56 -7.01 4.38
CA GLN A 29 -8.25 -8.04 5.38
C GLN A 29 -9.46 -8.91 5.74
N CYS A 30 -10.14 -9.42 4.72
CA CYS A 30 -11.32 -10.27 4.86
C CYS A 30 -11.09 -11.36 5.92
N GLY A 31 -12.01 -11.49 6.86
CA GLY A 31 -12.04 -12.60 7.79
C GLY A 31 -12.28 -13.91 7.04
N MET A 32 -11.46 -14.90 7.35
CA MET A 32 -11.54 -16.26 6.84
C MET A 32 -11.04 -17.22 7.91
N ALA A 33 -11.36 -18.50 7.83
CA ALA A 33 -10.75 -19.51 8.68
C ALA A 33 -10.07 -20.58 7.81
N LEU A 34 -9.07 -21.26 8.36
CA LEU A 34 -8.31 -22.30 7.68
C LEU A 34 -8.54 -23.63 8.38
N ARG A 35 -8.94 -24.65 7.62
CA ARG A 35 -9.11 -26.02 8.13
C ARG A 35 -8.10 -26.95 7.45
N PRO A 36 -7.28 -27.67 8.21
CA PRO A 36 -6.45 -28.74 7.64
C PRO A 36 -7.34 -29.83 7.04
N VAL A 37 -6.98 -30.29 5.84
CA VAL A 37 -7.67 -31.37 5.13
C VAL A 37 -6.72 -32.57 5.02
N PRO A 38 -7.14 -33.79 5.40
CA PRO A 38 -6.31 -34.98 5.23
C PRO A 38 -5.92 -35.21 3.76
N PRO A 39 -4.77 -35.86 3.49
CA PRO A 39 -4.42 -36.29 2.14
C PRO A 39 -5.54 -37.16 1.54
N GLY A 40 -6.04 -36.80 0.36
CA GLY A 40 -7.12 -37.53 -0.34
C GLY A 40 -8.55 -37.01 -0.12
N GLY A 41 -8.76 -35.96 0.69
CA GLY A 41 -10.06 -35.32 0.84
C GLY A 41 -10.48 -34.44 -0.36
N PRO A 42 -11.80 -34.20 -0.56
CA PRO A 42 -12.31 -33.33 -1.62
C PRO A 42 -11.91 -31.88 -1.32
N GLY A 43 -10.84 -31.40 -1.96
CA GLY A 43 -10.25 -30.07 -1.70
C GLY A 43 -8.72 -30.04 -1.80
N GLY A 44 -8.06 -31.20 -1.82
CA GLY A 44 -6.67 -31.29 -2.26
C GLY A 44 -6.59 -31.01 -3.76
N GLY A 45 -6.24 -29.78 -4.14
CA GLY A 45 -6.24 -29.29 -5.52
C GLY A 45 -5.79 -30.33 -6.55
N THR A 46 -6.71 -30.70 -7.44
CA THR A 46 -6.45 -31.48 -8.63
C THR A 46 -5.96 -30.55 -9.72
N ASP A 47 -4.65 -30.50 -9.97
CA ASP A 47 -4.14 -29.93 -11.23
C ASP A 47 -3.00 -30.79 -11.79
N GLY A 48 -3.28 -31.50 -12.89
CA GLY A 48 -2.31 -32.02 -13.86
C GLY A 48 -2.23 -33.55 -14.00
N PRO A 49 -2.30 -34.12 -15.23
CA PRO A 49 -2.10 -35.54 -15.48
C PRO A 49 -0.60 -35.87 -15.45
N GLY A 50 -0.17 -36.57 -14.39
CA GLY A 50 1.20 -37.05 -14.22
C GLY A 50 1.37 -37.65 -12.83
N GLY A 51 1.43 -38.98 -12.76
CA GLY A 51 1.42 -39.78 -11.53
C GLY A 51 2.61 -39.54 -10.61
N GLY A 52 2.38 -39.80 -9.32
CA GLY A 52 3.38 -39.74 -8.24
C GLY A 52 2.71 -39.49 -6.90
N THR A 53 2.44 -40.55 -6.15
CA THR A 53 1.96 -40.54 -4.76
C THR A 53 3.16 -40.36 -3.82
N ASP A 54 3.78 -39.19 -3.86
CA ASP A 54 4.92 -38.88 -3.02
C ASP A 54 4.44 -37.94 -1.90
N GLY A 55 4.22 -38.49 -0.70
CA GLY A 55 4.16 -37.78 0.59
C GLY A 55 3.55 -36.37 0.60
N ARG A 56 2.36 -36.17 0.02
CA ARG A 56 1.74 -34.82 -0.06
C ARG A 56 1.30 -34.37 1.34
N PRO A 57 1.77 -33.21 1.84
CA PRO A 57 1.19 -32.64 3.05
C PRO A 57 -0.30 -32.39 2.83
N GLY A 58 -1.12 -32.62 3.87
CA GLY A 58 -2.55 -32.38 3.83
C GLY A 58 -2.90 -31.00 3.25
N GLY A 59 -4.04 -30.91 2.58
CA GLY A 59 -4.54 -29.65 2.03
C GLY A 59 -4.94 -28.68 3.13
N VAL A 60 -5.19 -27.43 2.76
CA VAL A 60 -5.83 -26.46 3.65
C VAL A 60 -7.02 -25.89 2.92
N GLU A 61 -8.19 -26.05 3.52
CA GLU A 61 -9.44 -25.48 3.04
C GLU A 61 -9.65 -24.08 3.64
N VAL A 62 -10.19 -23.17 2.84
CA VAL A 62 -10.64 -21.86 3.30
C VAL A 62 -12.12 -21.93 3.67
N VAL A 63 -12.43 -21.67 4.94
CA VAL A 63 -13.78 -21.59 5.48
C VAL A 63 -14.20 -20.13 5.60
N GLU A 64 -15.42 -19.82 5.18
CA GLU A 64 -15.98 -18.47 5.21
C GLU A 64 -16.36 -18.06 6.64
N ARG A 65 -15.99 -16.84 7.04
CA ARG A 65 -16.40 -16.25 8.34
C ARG A 65 -17.55 -15.27 8.13
N THR A 66 -18.78 -15.77 8.14
CA THR A 66 -19.99 -14.98 7.88
C THR A 66 -20.23 -13.87 8.91
N ALA A 67 -19.82 -14.08 10.16
CA ALA A 67 -19.91 -13.10 11.24
C ALA A 67 -18.88 -11.95 11.14
N PHE A 68 -17.83 -12.07 10.31
CA PHE A 68 -16.81 -11.02 10.22
C PHE A 68 -17.37 -9.78 9.50
N PRO A 69 -17.36 -8.58 10.13
CA PRO A 69 -18.19 -7.46 9.68
C PRO A 69 -17.79 -6.88 8.32
N VAL A 70 -16.50 -6.94 7.98
CA VAL A 70 -15.98 -6.34 6.75
C VAL A 70 -16.36 -7.14 5.51
N ASN A 71 -16.22 -8.47 5.54
CA ASN A 71 -16.50 -9.28 4.36
C ASN A 71 -17.72 -10.19 4.49
N ARG A 72 -18.39 -10.28 5.65
CA ARG A 72 -19.63 -11.04 5.86
C ARG A 72 -19.61 -12.42 5.16
N GLY A 73 -18.49 -13.14 5.28
CA GLY A 73 -18.24 -14.44 4.61
C GLY A 73 -17.69 -14.37 3.18
N ALA A 74 -17.96 -13.30 2.42
CA ALA A 74 -17.53 -13.23 1.01
C ALA A 74 -16.00 -13.15 0.86
N LEU A 75 -15.46 -13.94 -0.07
CA LEU A 75 -14.04 -13.93 -0.44
C LEU A 75 -13.89 -13.86 -1.97
N CYS A 76 -12.93 -13.05 -2.43
CA CYS A 76 -12.53 -13.05 -3.84
C CYS A 76 -11.60 -14.24 -4.15
N GLY A 77 -11.29 -14.45 -5.43
CA GLY A 77 -10.39 -15.52 -5.87
C GLY A 77 -9.07 -15.56 -5.09
N LYS A 78 -8.45 -14.40 -4.83
CA LYS A 78 -7.21 -14.31 -4.03
C LYS A 78 -7.38 -14.88 -2.61
N GLY A 79 -8.50 -14.57 -1.94
CA GLY A 79 -8.78 -15.06 -0.60
C GLY A 79 -9.03 -16.57 -0.59
N ARG A 80 -9.83 -17.06 -1.56
CA ARG A 80 -10.15 -18.50 -1.69
C ARG A 80 -8.92 -19.35 -2.01
N THR A 81 -7.96 -18.81 -2.76
CA THR A 81 -6.72 -19.52 -3.14
C THR A 81 -5.52 -19.17 -2.27
N ALA A 82 -5.69 -18.40 -1.19
CA ALA A 82 -4.59 -17.99 -0.32
C ALA A 82 -3.72 -19.16 0.18
N PRO A 83 -4.26 -20.35 0.53
CA PRO A 83 -3.42 -21.47 0.94
C PRO A 83 -2.44 -21.98 -0.10
N ALA A 84 -2.63 -21.65 -1.39
CA ALA A 84 -1.69 -22.04 -2.44
C ALA A 84 -0.26 -21.51 -2.18
N VAL A 85 -0.12 -20.39 -1.46
CA VAL A 85 1.20 -19.84 -1.09
C VAL A 85 1.93 -20.63 -0.01
N LEU A 86 1.26 -21.59 0.64
CA LEU A 86 1.86 -22.48 1.63
C LEU A 86 2.55 -23.69 0.98
N SER A 87 2.35 -23.90 -0.32
CA SER A 87 2.95 -25.01 -1.06
C SER A 87 4.48 -24.95 -1.04
N SER A 88 5.12 -26.10 -0.80
CA SER A 88 6.58 -26.25 -0.88
C SER A 88 7.14 -25.92 -2.27
N ARG A 89 6.33 -25.97 -3.34
CA ARG A 89 6.77 -25.64 -4.71
C ARG A 89 7.15 -24.17 -4.90
N VAL A 90 6.68 -23.28 -4.03
CA VAL A 90 6.86 -21.82 -4.15
C VAL A 90 7.50 -21.18 -2.91
N ARG A 91 7.84 -21.98 -1.88
CA ARG A 91 8.27 -21.50 -0.57
C ARG A 91 9.72 -21.88 -0.30
N LEU A 92 10.49 -20.93 0.25
CA LEU A 92 11.80 -21.24 0.85
C LEU A 92 11.57 -21.98 2.18
N THR A 93 12.16 -23.16 2.31
CA THR A 93 11.99 -24.06 3.47
C THR A 93 13.21 -24.13 4.39
N GLU A 94 14.36 -23.62 3.95
CA GLU A 94 15.61 -23.61 4.70
C GLU A 94 16.41 -22.31 4.43
N PRO A 95 17.33 -21.92 5.33
CA PRO A 95 18.26 -20.83 5.07
C PRO A 95 19.17 -21.11 3.88
N LEU A 96 19.49 -20.07 3.11
CA LEU A 96 20.44 -20.14 2.01
C LEU A 96 21.51 -19.06 2.19
N VAL A 97 22.78 -19.43 2.12
CA VAL A 97 23.93 -18.51 2.18
C VAL A 97 24.63 -18.50 0.82
N ARG A 98 25.05 -17.31 0.37
CA ARG A 98 25.83 -17.19 -0.85
C ARG A 98 27.30 -17.50 -0.55
N ARG A 99 27.81 -18.59 -1.12
CA ARG A 99 29.22 -18.99 -0.92
C ARG A 99 30.17 -18.04 -1.65
N PRO A 100 31.22 -17.50 -1.01
CA PRO A 100 32.14 -16.53 -1.64
C PRO A 100 32.92 -17.09 -2.83
N ASP A 101 33.29 -18.37 -2.78
CA ASP A 101 34.06 -19.10 -3.79
C ASP A 101 33.23 -19.47 -5.02
N THR A 102 31.99 -19.94 -4.84
CA THR A 102 31.10 -20.33 -5.96
C THR A 102 30.22 -19.18 -6.45
N GLY A 103 29.96 -18.20 -5.58
CA GLY A 103 29.01 -17.13 -5.81
C GLY A 103 27.55 -17.60 -5.87
N ARG A 104 27.24 -18.85 -5.50
CA ARG A 104 25.89 -19.44 -5.56
C ARG A 104 25.23 -19.45 -4.19
N LEU A 105 23.89 -19.39 -4.16
CA LEU A 105 23.11 -19.64 -2.95
C LEU A 105 23.06 -21.14 -2.70
N GLU A 106 23.44 -21.56 -1.50
CA GLU A 106 23.50 -22.96 -1.08
C GLU A 106 22.85 -23.11 0.30
N PRO A 107 22.27 -24.29 0.62
CA PRO A 107 21.71 -24.58 1.94
C PRO A 107 22.70 -24.31 3.08
N ALA A 108 22.17 -23.80 4.19
CA ALA A 108 22.92 -23.48 5.39
C ALA A 108 22.08 -23.76 6.64
N THR A 109 22.73 -23.93 7.79
CA THR A 109 22.01 -24.00 9.07
C THR A 109 21.52 -22.61 9.48
N TRP A 110 20.62 -22.57 10.47
CA TRP A 110 20.17 -21.29 11.04
C TRP A 110 21.31 -20.54 11.71
N GLU A 111 22.17 -21.23 12.45
CA GLU A 111 23.34 -20.66 13.12
C GLU A 111 24.26 -20.00 12.10
N GLU A 112 24.64 -20.72 11.04
CA GLU A 112 25.51 -20.20 9.98
C GLU A 112 24.90 -18.95 9.30
N ALA A 113 23.61 -19.01 8.97
CA ALA A 113 22.93 -17.90 8.31
C ALA A 113 22.81 -16.66 9.21
N LEU A 114 22.48 -16.85 10.49
CA LEU A 114 22.34 -15.76 11.46
C LEU A 114 23.70 -15.14 11.80
N ASP A 115 24.74 -15.95 12.01
CA ASP A 115 26.11 -15.47 12.24
C ASP A 115 26.60 -14.64 11.04
N ARG A 116 26.35 -15.13 9.83
CA ARG A 116 26.73 -14.42 8.60
C ARG A 116 26.02 -13.07 8.47
N ILE A 117 24.74 -12.99 8.86
CA ILE A 117 23.97 -11.75 8.87
C ILE A 117 24.54 -10.79 9.92
N ALA A 118 24.72 -11.25 11.17
CA ALA A 118 25.26 -10.43 12.25
C ALA A 118 26.64 -9.86 11.90
N GLU A 119 27.57 -10.71 11.47
CA GLU A 119 28.92 -10.30 11.06
C GLU A 119 28.88 -9.30 9.90
N GLY A 120 28.03 -9.54 8.89
CA GLY A 120 27.87 -8.66 7.73
C GLY A 120 27.35 -7.27 8.09
N LEU A 121 26.32 -7.19 8.92
CA LEU A 121 25.74 -5.92 9.36
C LEU A 121 26.71 -5.16 10.29
N GLU A 122 27.32 -5.85 11.24
CA GLU A 122 28.26 -5.22 12.18
C GLU A 122 29.54 -4.74 11.51
N SER A 123 30.17 -5.58 10.68
CA SER A 123 31.39 -5.19 9.96
C SER A 123 31.15 -3.99 9.04
N THR A 124 29.98 -3.93 8.41
CA THR A 124 29.56 -2.79 7.61
C THR A 124 29.41 -1.53 8.48
N GLY A 125 28.72 -1.65 9.62
CA GLY A 125 28.57 -0.55 10.58
C GLY A 125 29.90 -0.03 11.12
N ARG A 126 30.85 -0.94 11.44
CA ARG A 126 32.20 -0.58 11.90
C ARG A 126 33.03 0.13 10.82
N ALA A 127 32.97 -0.36 9.58
CA ALA A 127 33.81 0.15 8.49
C ALA A 127 33.28 1.47 7.87
N TYR A 128 31.96 1.64 7.82
CA TYR A 128 31.32 2.72 7.05
C TYR A 128 30.33 3.56 7.86
N GLY A 129 30.16 3.28 9.16
CA GLY A 129 29.18 3.94 10.03
C GLY A 129 27.82 3.24 10.06
N ARG A 130 27.04 3.51 11.12
CA ARG A 130 25.74 2.83 11.36
C ARG A 130 24.75 3.00 10.22
N ASP A 131 24.70 4.18 9.62
CA ASP A 131 23.85 4.50 8.48
C ASP A 131 24.30 3.87 7.15
N ALA A 132 25.43 3.16 7.11
CA ALA A 132 25.76 2.30 5.98
C ALA A 132 24.96 0.99 5.97
N VAL A 133 24.22 0.71 7.04
CA VAL A 133 23.31 -0.43 7.16
C VAL A 133 21.87 0.05 6.99
N GLY A 134 21.24 -0.37 5.90
CA GLY A 134 19.84 -0.08 5.61
C GLY A 134 18.90 -1.22 6.01
N VAL A 135 17.65 -0.88 6.29
CA VAL A 135 16.56 -1.83 6.55
C VAL A 135 15.38 -1.49 5.65
N PHE A 136 14.89 -2.48 4.90
CA PHE A 136 13.76 -2.30 4.00
C PHE A 136 12.65 -3.32 4.28
N GLY A 137 11.53 -2.83 4.80
CA GLY A 137 10.40 -3.65 5.20
C GLY A 137 9.30 -3.77 4.13
N GLY A 138 8.22 -4.44 4.52
CA GLY A 138 7.08 -4.73 3.65
C GLY A 138 5.73 -4.60 4.36
N GLY A 139 4.72 -4.11 3.63
CA GLY A 139 3.32 -4.05 4.09
C GLY A 139 2.62 -5.40 4.24
N GLY A 140 3.33 -6.52 4.02
CA GLY A 140 2.85 -7.88 4.31
C GLY A 140 3.29 -8.40 5.70
N LEU A 141 4.13 -7.66 6.43
CA LEU A 141 4.50 -8.00 7.81
C LEU A 141 3.30 -7.77 8.74
N THR A 142 3.23 -8.52 9.85
CA THR A 142 2.27 -8.25 10.92
C THR A 142 2.67 -6.99 11.70
N ASN A 143 1.79 -6.48 12.56
CA ASN A 143 2.07 -5.30 13.37
C ASN A 143 3.27 -5.51 14.31
N GLU A 144 3.36 -6.69 14.91
CA GLU A 144 4.42 -7.09 15.82
C GLU A 144 5.76 -7.18 15.08
N LYS A 145 5.77 -7.74 13.86
CA LYS A 145 6.98 -7.81 13.03
C LYS A 145 7.41 -6.43 12.54
N ALA A 146 6.47 -5.57 12.16
CA ALA A 146 6.74 -4.18 11.80
C ALA A 146 7.37 -3.41 12.98
N TYR A 147 6.81 -3.58 14.18
CA TYR A 147 7.34 -3.01 15.42
C TYR A 147 8.74 -3.52 15.76
N ALA A 148 8.93 -4.84 15.75
CA ALA A 148 10.21 -5.46 16.05
C ALA A 148 11.29 -5.01 15.05
N LEU A 149 10.97 -4.93 13.76
CA LEU A 149 11.89 -4.44 12.73
C LEU A 149 12.28 -2.97 12.96
N GLY A 150 11.29 -2.12 13.27
CA GLY A 150 11.50 -0.71 13.59
C GLY A 150 12.35 -0.47 14.83
N LYS A 151 12.13 -1.27 15.89
CA LYS A 151 12.93 -1.24 17.12
C LYS A 151 14.35 -1.78 16.87
N PHE A 152 14.49 -2.89 16.16
CA PHE A 152 15.78 -3.49 15.82
C PHE A 152 16.68 -2.51 15.05
N ALA A 153 16.14 -1.84 14.03
CA ALA A 153 16.89 -0.85 13.27
C ALA A 153 17.44 0.30 14.14
N ARG A 154 16.62 0.79 15.07
CA ARG A 154 16.97 1.98 15.85
C ARG A 154 17.79 1.69 17.10
N VAL A 155 17.52 0.57 17.77
CA VAL A 155 18.16 0.23 19.05
C VAL A 155 19.38 -0.67 18.85
N VAL A 156 19.27 -1.69 17.98
CA VAL A 156 20.35 -2.66 17.80
C VAL A 156 21.34 -2.17 16.77
N LEU A 157 20.86 -1.81 15.58
CA LEU A 157 21.74 -1.30 14.52
C LEU A 157 22.12 0.17 14.76
N GLY A 158 21.24 0.95 15.39
CA GLY A 158 21.44 2.40 15.56
C GLY A 158 21.43 3.16 14.23
N THR A 159 20.70 2.66 13.23
CA THR A 159 20.63 3.25 11.89
C THR A 159 19.36 4.05 11.71
N SER A 160 19.48 5.24 11.10
CA SER A 160 18.32 6.02 10.64
C SER A 160 17.70 5.42 9.37
N GLN A 161 18.44 4.56 8.66
CA GLN A 161 18.11 4.08 7.32
C GLN A 161 17.10 2.92 7.34
N ILE A 162 15.86 3.20 7.74
CA ILE A 162 14.75 2.25 7.66
C ILE A 162 13.56 2.84 6.91
N ASP A 163 13.05 2.13 5.91
CA ASP A 163 11.74 2.43 5.34
C ASP A 163 11.05 1.17 4.80
N TYR A 164 9.86 1.31 4.22
CA TYR A 164 9.12 0.19 3.65
C TYR A 164 8.41 0.55 2.35
N ASN A 165 8.00 -0.48 1.61
CA ASN A 165 7.36 -0.34 0.30
C ASN A 165 6.03 0.44 0.31
N GLY A 166 5.36 0.59 1.46
CA GLY A 166 4.15 1.41 1.57
C GLY A 166 4.39 2.90 1.28
N ARG A 167 5.65 3.36 1.29
CA ARG A 167 6.06 4.69 0.84
C ARG A 167 5.66 4.98 -0.62
N PHE A 168 5.72 3.99 -1.51
CA PHE A 168 5.33 4.17 -2.92
C PHE A 168 3.81 4.30 -3.10
N CYS A 169 3.05 3.88 -2.10
CA CYS A 169 1.63 3.65 -2.23
C CYS A 169 0.82 4.88 -1.81
N MET A 170 1.08 5.41 -0.61
CA MET A 170 0.14 6.30 0.10
C MET A 170 0.77 7.56 0.70
N SER A 171 1.98 7.94 0.27
CA SER A 171 2.71 9.06 0.87
C SER A 171 2.04 10.42 0.61
N SER A 172 1.50 10.60 -0.59
CA SER A 172 0.75 11.81 -0.97
C SER A 172 -0.49 12.02 -0.10
N ALA A 173 -1.29 10.97 0.10
CA ALA A 173 -2.45 11.03 0.99
C ALA A 173 -2.04 11.28 2.45
N ALA A 174 -0.97 10.65 2.93
CA ALA A 174 -0.46 10.87 4.28
C ALA A 174 -0.03 12.33 4.49
N ALA A 175 0.72 12.90 3.55
CA ALA A 175 1.17 14.29 3.61
C ALA A 175 -0.01 15.27 3.56
N ALA A 176 -0.99 15.03 2.69
CA ALA A 176 -2.19 15.86 2.59
C ALA A 176 -3.06 15.78 3.85
N HIS A 177 -3.25 14.59 4.42
CA HIS A 177 -3.96 14.40 5.68
C HIS A 177 -3.29 15.08 6.86
N GLN A 178 -1.97 14.96 6.97
CA GLN A 178 -1.21 15.62 8.02
C GLN A 178 -1.35 17.15 7.93
N ARG A 179 -1.32 17.72 6.72
CA ARG A 179 -1.55 19.17 6.51
C ARG A 179 -2.97 19.62 6.87
N ALA A 180 -3.98 18.83 6.51
CA ALA A 180 -5.39 19.21 6.69
C ALA A 180 -5.93 18.90 8.09
N PHE A 181 -5.50 17.80 8.70
CA PHE A 181 -6.12 17.24 9.89
C PHE A 181 -5.13 16.95 11.04
N GLY A 182 -3.82 17.09 10.82
CA GLY A 182 -2.80 16.78 11.84
C GLY A 182 -2.69 15.29 12.19
N LEU A 183 -3.26 14.41 11.37
CA LEU A 183 -3.28 12.95 11.58
C LEU A 183 -2.94 12.22 10.26
N ASP A 184 -2.51 10.96 10.36
CA ASP A 184 -2.16 10.18 9.17
C ASP A 184 -3.41 9.68 8.44
N ARG A 185 -3.24 9.30 7.18
CA ARG A 185 -4.34 8.92 6.27
C ARG A 185 -5.03 7.63 6.66
N GLY A 186 -6.35 7.59 6.47
CA GLY A 186 -7.21 6.41 6.65
C GLY A 186 -8.64 6.71 6.20
N LEU A 187 -9.58 5.83 6.53
CA LEU A 187 -11.00 6.20 6.53
C LEU A 187 -11.33 6.78 7.92
N PRO A 188 -11.91 7.98 8.01
CA PRO A 188 -12.35 8.54 9.30
C PRO A 188 -13.65 7.91 9.81
N PHE A 189 -14.18 6.94 9.07
CA PHE A 189 -15.41 6.18 9.34
C PHE A 189 -15.21 4.70 8.97
N PRO A 190 -16.03 3.78 9.52
CA PRO A 190 -16.05 2.39 9.07
C PRO A 190 -16.35 2.26 7.58
N LEU A 191 -15.74 1.29 6.89
CA LEU A 191 -16.03 1.02 5.48
C LEU A 191 -17.53 0.72 5.23
N ALA A 192 -18.22 0.16 6.22
CA ALA A 192 -19.65 -0.13 6.16
C ALA A 192 -20.54 1.12 6.04
N ASP A 193 -20.03 2.31 6.37
CA ASP A 193 -20.79 3.57 6.23
C ASP A 193 -20.90 4.01 4.75
N VAL A 194 -20.06 3.47 3.87
CA VAL A 194 -20.11 3.75 2.43
C VAL A 194 -21.47 3.37 1.82
N SER A 195 -22.14 2.32 2.32
CA SER A 195 -23.46 1.92 1.82
C SER A 195 -24.62 2.79 2.33
N ARG A 196 -24.36 3.71 3.26
CA ARG A 196 -25.38 4.50 3.95
C ARG A 196 -25.34 5.99 3.61
N THR A 197 -24.34 6.44 2.86
CA THR A 197 -24.19 7.85 2.50
C THR A 197 -25.05 8.23 1.27
N GLY A 198 -25.32 9.51 1.05
CA GLY A 198 -26.10 9.95 -0.11
C GLY A 198 -25.29 10.06 -1.41
N CYS A 199 -23.99 10.32 -1.33
CA CYS A 199 -23.12 10.38 -2.51
C CYS A 199 -21.68 9.94 -2.20
N VAL A 200 -21.06 9.19 -3.10
CA VAL A 200 -19.64 8.83 -3.07
C VAL A 200 -18.96 9.30 -4.35
N ILE A 201 -17.92 10.12 -4.22
CA ILE A 201 -16.94 10.35 -5.29
C ILE A 201 -15.76 9.41 -5.07
N LEU A 202 -15.60 8.42 -5.94
CA LEU A 202 -14.51 7.46 -5.91
C LEU A 202 -13.43 7.85 -6.94
N VAL A 203 -12.27 8.28 -6.48
CA VAL A 203 -11.21 8.87 -7.31
C VAL A 203 -10.01 7.93 -7.46
N GLY A 204 -9.73 7.54 -8.70
CA GLY A 204 -8.55 6.77 -9.07
C GLY A 204 -8.49 5.38 -8.41
N SER A 205 -9.65 4.75 -8.25
CA SER A 205 -9.80 3.42 -7.63
C SER A 205 -10.56 2.46 -8.55
N ASN A 206 -9.98 1.27 -8.76
CA ASN A 206 -10.66 0.14 -9.40
C ASN A 206 -11.03 -0.91 -8.36
N LEU A 207 -11.84 -0.50 -7.38
CA LEU A 207 -12.20 -1.29 -6.20
C LEU A 207 -12.78 -2.66 -6.56
N ALA A 208 -13.52 -2.77 -7.67
CA ALA A 208 -14.08 -4.02 -8.17
C ALA A 208 -13.03 -5.13 -8.40
N GLU A 209 -11.80 -4.76 -8.76
CA GLU A 209 -10.69 -5.71 -8.99
C GLU A 209 -9.70 -5.77 -7.83
N THR A 210 -9.42 -4.61 -7.24
CA THR A 210 -8.39 -4.50 -6.19
C THR A 210 -8.90 -5.00 -4.84
N MET A 211 -10.19 -4.77 -4.53
CA MET A 211 -10.86 -5.23 -3.30
C MET A 211 -12.29 -5.73 -3.59
N PRO A 212 -12.47 -6.81 -4.38
CA PRO A 212 -13.78 -7.19 -4.89
C PRO A 212 -14.89 -7.34 -3.82
N PRO A 213 -14.65 -7.88 -2.61
CA PRO A 213 -15.72 -8.00 -1.62
C PRO A 213 -16.27 -6.66 -1.12
N ALA A 214 -15.51 -5.57 -1.22
CA ALA A 214 -15.95 -4.22 -0.87
C ALA A 214 -16.90 -3.62 -1.93
N LEU A 215 -17.02 -4.25 -3.11
CA LEU A 215 -17.94 -3.78 -4.15
C LEU A 215 -19.39 -3.76 -3.67
N ARG A 216 -19.75 -4.69 -2.76
CA ARG A 216 -21.09 -4.73 -2.16
C ARG A 216 -21.49 -3.38 -1.57
N TYR A 217 -20.56 -2.62 -0.99
CA TYR A 217 -20.90 -1.37 -0.30
C TYR A 217 -21.31 -0.31 -1.32
N LEU A 218 -20.79 -0.38 -2.55
CA LEU A 218 -21.23 0.46 -3.66
C LEU A 218 -22.56 -0.01 -4.23
N THR A 219 -22.82 -1.32 -4.25
CA THR A 219 -24.13 -1.86 -4.64
C THR A 219 -25.22 -1.47 -3.64
N GLU A 220 -25.00 -1.74 -2.34
CA GLU A 220 -25.89 -1.39 -1.24
C GLU A 220 -26.14 0.14 -1.18
N LEU A 221 -25.11 0.97 -1.44
CA LEU A 221 -25.25 2.42 -1.58
C LEU A 221 -26.32 2.79 -2.61
N LYS A 222 -26.26 2.18 -3.79
CA LYS A 222 -27.19 2.47 -4.89
C LYS A 222 -28.59 1.93 -4.61
N GLU A 223 -28.69 0.74 -4.00
CA GLU A 223 -29.96 0.16 -3.55
C GLU A 223 -30.65 1.05 -2.49
N ALA A 224 -29.88 1.71 -1.63
CA ALA A 224 -30.36 2.70 -0.67
C ALA A 224 -30.69 4.08 -1.30
N GLY A 225 -30.55 4.23 -2.63
CA GLY A 225 -30.84 5.48 -3.35
C GLY A 225 -29.67 6.47 -3.41
N GLY A 226 -28.50 6.12 -2.88
CA GLY A 226 -27.29 6.93 -2.97
C GLY A 226 -26.68 6.94 -4.37
N ARG A 227 -25.82 7.93 -4.64
CA ARG A 227 -25.18 8.15 -5.95
C ARG A 227 -23.70 7.81 -5.93
N LEU A 228 -23.22 7.13 -6.97
CA LEU A 228 -21.81 6.84 -7.18
C LEU A 228 -21.25 7.66 -8.35
N ILE A 229 -20.26 8.51 -8.07
CA ILE A 229 -19.43 9.17 -9.07
C ILE A 229 -18.08 8.47 -9.10
N VAL A 230 -17.61 8.03 -10.26
CA VAL A 230 -16.27 7.44 -10.43
C VAL A 230 -15.42 8.36 -11.28
N VAL A 231 -14.22 8.68 -10.79
CA VAL A 231 -13.19 9.42 -11.51
C VAL A 231 -12.06 8.46 -11.87
N ASP A 232 -11.98 8.03 -13.13
CA ASP A 232 -10.91 7.17 -13.66
C ASP A 232 -10.77 7.44 -15.17
N PRO A 233 -9.57 7.69 -15.72
CA PRO A 233 -9.38 7.82 -17.17
C PRO A 233 -9.86 6.60 -17.96
N ARG A 234 -9.91 5.43 -17.31
CA ARG A 234 -10.36 4.17 -17.90
C ARG A 234 -11.79 3.86 -17.47
N ARG A 235 -12.57 3.29 -18.40
CA ARG A 235 -13.87 2.70 -18.08
C ARG A 235 -13.67 1.31 -17.47
N THR A 236 -13.34 1.26 -16.19
CA THR A 236 -13.14 0.01 -15.42
C THR A 236 -14.46 -0.63 -15.01
N ARG A 237 -14.43 -1.88 -14.50
CA ARG A 237 -15.61 -2.53 -13.90
C ARG A 237 -16.21 -1.75 -12.73
N THR A 238 -15.41 -0.90 -12.08
CA THR A 238 -15.88 0.02 -11.04
C THR A 238 -16.61 1.20 -11.67
N ALA A 239 -16.04 1.81 -12.73
CA ALA A 239 -16.67 2.92 -13.46
C ALA A 239 -17.99 2.54 -14.15
N GLU A 240 -18.12 1.30 -14.63
CA GLU A 240 -19.36 0.77 -15.20
C GLU A 240 -20.54 0.77 -14.23
N GLN A 241 -20.28 0.82 -12.92
CA GLN A 241 -21.31 0.86 -11.89
C GLN A 241 -21.71 2.28 -11.48
N ALA A 242 -21.01 3.31 -11.98
CA ALA A 242 -21.25 4.69 -11.58
C ALA A 242 -22.55 5.26 -12.16
N ASP A 243 -23.21 6.14 -11.42
CA ASP A 243 -24.26 7.03 -11.92
C ASP A 243 -23.66 8.14 -12.82
N LEU A 244 -22.40 8.49 -12.57
CA LEU A 244 -21.61 9.43 -13.36
C LEU A 244 -20.14 8.99 -13.39
N HIS A 245 -19.61 8.77 -14.59
CA HIS A 245 -18.20 8.47 -14.80
C HIS A 245 -17.51 9.71 -15.37
N LEU A 246 -16.59 10.30 -14.61
CA LEU A 246 -15.71 11.36 -15.09
C LEU A 246 -14.40 10.73 -15.57
N ALA A 247 -14.06 10.90 -16.85
CA ALA A 247 -12.88 10.32 -17.46
C ALA A 247 -11.82 11.40 -17.79
N PRO A 248 -11.13 11.99 -16.79
CA PRO A 248 -10.14 13.01 -17.05
C PRO A 248 -8.91 12.42 -17.76
N ARG A 249 -8.20 13.26 -18.53
CA ARG A 249 -6.88 12.90 -19.07
C ARG A 249 -5.92 12.54 -17.91
N PRO A 250 -5.14 11.45 -18.00
CA PRO A 250 -4.22 11.06 -16.93
C PRO A 250 -3.30 12.20 -16.50
N GLY A 251 -3.17 12.41 -15.18
CA GLY A 251 -2.33 13.48 -14.61
C GLY A 251 -3.02 14.84 -14.46
N THR A 252 -4.33 14.93 -14.72
CA THR A 252 -5.10 16.18 -14.65
C THR A 252 -6.11 16.22 -13.50
N ASP A 253 -6.04 15.25 -12.59
CA ASP A 253 -6.92 15.08 -11.43
C ASP A 253 -6.97 16.33 -10.52
N LEU A 254 -5.84 17.04 -10.37
CA LEU A 254 -5.79 18.29 -9.59
C LEU A 254 -6.66 19.38 -10.21
N ALA A 255 -6.61 19.55 -11.54
CA ALA A 255 -7.43 20.54 -12.22
C ALA A 255 -8.92 20.18 -12.12
N LEU A 256 -9.25 18.88 -12.19
CA LEU A 256 -10.61 18.40 -11.97
C LEU A 256 -11.11 18.75 -10.57
N ALA A 257 -10.35 18.41 -9.52
CA ALA A 257 -10.73 18.70 -8.14
C ALA A 257 -10.91 20.21 -7.87
N LEU A 258 -9.98 21.03 -8.38
CA LEU A 258 -10.07 22.49 -8.28
C LEU A 258 -11.27 23.06 -9.06
N GLY A 259 -11.63 22.47 -10.20
CA GLY A 259 -12.82 22.84 -10.97
C GLY A 259 -14.14 22.51 -10.28
N LEU A 260 -14.23 21.37 -9.58
CA LEU A 260 -15.39 21.05 -8.76
C LEU A 260 -15.50 22.02 -7.58
N LEU A 261 -14.38 22.34 -6.92
CA LEU A 261 -14.35 23.34 -5.86
C LEU A 261 -14.70 24.75 -6.38
N HIS A 262 -14.26 25.12 -7.58
CA HIS A 262 -14.64 26.37 -8.23
C HIS A 262 -16.17 26.49 -8.34
N LEU A 263 -16.82 25.45 -8.85
CA LEU A 263 -18.27 25.41 -9.00
C LEU A 263 -18.99 25.50 -7.66
N VAL A 264 -18.50 24.82 -6.61
CA VAL A 264 -19.03 24.97 -5.24
C VAL A 264 -18.99 26.42 -4.78
N VAL A 265 -17.88 27.14 -5.01
CA VAL A 265 -17.74 28.56 -4.65
C VAL A 265 -18.66 29.43 -5.50
N ALA A 266 -18.67 29.24 -6.82
CA ALA A 266 -19.44 30.05 -7.75
C ALA A 266 -20.96 29.89 -7.60
N GLU A 267 -21.42 28.72 -7.16
CA GLU A 267 -22.84 28.43 -6.92
C GLU A 267 -23.29 28.76 -5.48
N GLY A 268 -22.40 29.33 -4.65
CA GLY A 268 -22.74 29.69 -3.26
C GLY A 268 -23.02 28.48 -2.36
N ARG A 269 -22.41 27.33 -2.65
CA ARG A 269 -22.59 26.05 -1.93
C ARG A 269 -21.52 25.80 -0.85
N VAL A 270 -20.76 26.82 -0.48
CA VAL A 270 -19.76 26.76 0.59
C VAL A 270 -20.49 26.77 1.94
N ASP A 271 -20.09 25.88 2.84
CA ASP A 271 -20.49 25.94 4.26
C ASP A 271 -19.63 27.00 4.95
N GLU A 272 -20.03 28.27 4.80
CA GLU A 272 -19.26 29.44 5.26
C GLU A 272 -19.04 29.40 6.78
N GLU A 273 -20.02 28.90 7.55
CA GLU A 273 -19.88 28.74 9.00
C GLU A 273 -18.81 27.69 9.33
N PHE A 274 -18.85 26.52 8.69
CA PHE A 274 -17.86 25.48 8.90
C PHE A 274 -16.46 25.97 8.52
N VAL A 275 -16.33 26.61 7.36
CA VAL A 275 -15.05 27.15 6.88
C VAL A 275 -14.48 28.16 7.89
N ALA A 276 -15.29 29.11 8.34
CA ALA A 276 -14.85 30.13 9.30
C ALA A 276 -14.45 29.54 10.67
N ARG A 277 -15.17 28.51 11.14
CA ARG A 277 -14.99 27.95 12.49
C ARG A 277 -13.97 26.81 12.59
N ARG A 278 -13.76 26.06 11.51
CA ARG A 278 -13.08 24.75 11.55
C ARG A 278 -11.91 24.63 10.57
N THR A 279 -11.62 25.67 9.79
CA THR A 279 -10.56 25.62 8.77
C THR A 279 -9.63 26.83 8.87
N SER A 280 -8.49 26.71 8.19
CA SER A 280 -7.51 27.79 7.99
C SER A 280 -7.00 27.72 6.55
N GLY A 281 -6.51 28.83 5.99
CA GLY A 281 -5.96 28.85 4.62
C GLY A 281 -7.03 28.83 3.51
N TRP A 282 -8.27 29.19 3.84
CA TRP A 282 -9.36 29.28 2.87
C TRP A 282 -9.11 30.30 1.75
N PRO A 283 -8.57 31.52 2.00
CA PRO A 283 -8.31 32.48 0.94
C PRO A 283 -7.42 31.92 -0.19
N GLU A 284 -6.37 31.18 0.17
CA GLU A 284 -5.44 30.56 -0.78
C GLU A 284 -6.10 29.39 -1.54
N ALA A 285 -6.84 28.53 -0.82
CA ALA A 285 -7.57 27.42 -1.43
C ALA A 285 -8.64 27.93 -2.42
N ARG A 286 -9.39 28.97 -2.03
CA ARG A 286 -10.37 29.64 -2.88
C ARG A 286 -9.71 30.29 -4.09
N ALA A 287 -8.60 31.01 -3.93
CA ALA A 287 -7.88 31.60 -5.05
C ALA A 287 -7.42 30.54 -6.06
N ALA A 288 -6.87 29.42 -5.58
CA ALA A 288 -6.49 28.29 -6.42
C ALA A 288 -7.70 27.70 -7.17
N ALA A 289 -8.84 27.52 -6.50
CA ALA A 289 -10.07 27.04 -7.14
C ALA A 289 -10.60 28.04 -8.19
N MET A 290 -10.66 29.34 -7.87
CA MET A 290 -11.16 30.37 -8.77
C MET A 290 -10.31 30.52 -10.04
N ALA A 291 -9.01 30.22 -9.97
CA ALA A 291 -8.13 30.17 -11.14
C ALA A 291 -8.41 28.97 -12.09
N HIS A 292 -9.25 28.01 -11.67
CA HIS A 292 -9.63 26.82 -12.43
C HIS A 292 -11.13 26.85 -12.79
N TRP A 293 -11.54 27.84 -13.59
CA TRP A 293 -12.93 27.94 -14.05
C TRP A 293 -13.33 26.78 -14.97
N PRO A 294 -14.63 26.45 -15.09
CA PRO A 294 -15.10 25.19 -15.68
C PRO A 294 -14.62 24.95 -17.12
N GLU A 295 -14.63 25.97 -17.97
CA GLU A 295 -14.20 25.86 -19.37
C GLU A 295 -12.68 25.63 -19.50
N LEU A 296 -11.88 26.19 -18.59
CA LEU A 296 -10.45 25.86 -18.50
C LEU A 296 -10.26 24.41 -18.05
N VAL A 297 -11.03 23.96 -17.07
CA VAL A 297 -10.96 22.60 -16.54
C VAL A 297 -11.38 21.59 -17.60
N GLU A 298 -12.43 21.84 -18.35
CA GLU A 298 -12.83 21.04 -19.52
C GLU A 298 -11.69 20.95 -20.54
N ARG A 299 -11.07 22.10 -20.87
CA ARG A 299 -9.92 22.12 -21.79
C ARG A 299 -8.73 21.30 -21.26
N ILE A 300 -8.44 21.33 -19.95
CA ILE A 300 -7.30 20.61 -19.32
C ILE A 300 -7.58 19.12 -19.10
N THR A 301 -8.79 18.78 -18.69
CA THR A 301 -9.15 17.42 -18.26
C THR A 301 -9.83 16.63 -19.36
N GLY A 302 -10.48 17.30 -20.31
CA GLY A 302 -11.38 16.67 -21.28
C GLY A 302 -12.76 16.30 -20.71
N VAL A 303 -13.04 16.60 -19.43
CA VAL A 303 -14.35 16.34 -18.81
C VAL A 303 -15.30 17.50 -19.12
N PRO A 304 -16.46 17.24 -19.76
CA PRO A 304 -17.38 18.30 -20.16
C PRO A 304 -17.92 19.13 -18.99
N VAL A 305 -18.07 20.45 -19.18
CA VAL A 305 -18.64 21.34 -18.15
C VAL A 305 -20.00 20.85 -17.60
N PRO A 306 -20.95 20.34 -18.43
CA PRO A 306 -22.20 19.78 -17.91
C PRO A 306 -22.00 18.62 -16.93
N GLU A 307 -20.99 17.78 -17.13
CA GLU A 307 -20.67 16.68 -16.21
C GLU A 307 -20.05 17.18 -14.91
N LEU A 308 -19.20 18.21 -14.96
CA LEU A 308 -18.65 18.88 -13.78
C LEU A 308 -19.78 19.43 -12.90
N ARG A 309 -20.74 20.14 -13.50
CA ARG A 309 -21.92 20.66 -12.79
C ARG A 309 -22.76 19.54 -12.20
N LYS A 310 -23.02 18.49 -12.98
CA LYS A 310 -23.76 17.30 -12.52
C LYS A 310 -23.09 16.65 -11.30
N ALA A 311 -21.76 16.55 -11.30
CA ALA A 311 -21.00 16.01 -10.17
C ALA A 311 -21.16 16.88 -8.91
N VAL A 312 -21.07 18.21 -9.04
CA VAL A 312 -21.26 19.14 -7.92
C VAL A 312 -22.69 19.08 -7.38
N THR A 313 -23.70 19.04 -8.25
CA THR A 313 -25.11 18.86 -7.86
C THR A 313 -25.30 17.58 -7.05
N MET A 314 -24.86 16.43 -7.59
CA MET A 314 -24.96 15.14 -6.89
C MET A 314 -24.28 15.13 -5.52
N PHE A 315 -23.11 15.74 -5.41
CA PHE A 315 -22.32 15.77 -4.17
C PHE A 315 -22.85 16.79 -3.14
N CYS A 316 -23.38 17.93 -3.57
CA CYS A 316 -23.85 18.97 -2.66
C CYS A 316 -25.29 18.76 -2.22
N ASP A 317 -26.15 18.20 -3.08
CA ASP A 317 -27.58 18.01 -2.77
C ASP A 317 -27.83 16.80 -1.85
N ALA A 318 -26.87 15.88 -1.74
CA ALA A 318 -26.95 14.77 -0.81
C ALA A 318 -26.77 15.24 0.66
N GLU A 319 -27.53 14.66 1.59
CA GLU A 319 -27.45 14.99 3.02
C GLU A 319 -26.05 14.68 3.59
N SER A 320 -25.48 13.54 3.20
CA SER A 320 -24.12 13.12 3.53
C SER A 320 -23.36 12.76 2.26
N SER A 321 -22.05 13.02 2.23
CA SER A 321 -21.24 12.71 1.04
C SER A 321 -19.79 12.43 1.38
N MET A 322 -19.21 11.48 0.63
CA MET A 322 -17.85 11.01 0.81
C MET A 322 -17.00 11.25 -0.44
N VAL A 323 -15.73 11.59 -0.23
CA VAL A 323 -14.70 11.51 -1.27
C VAL A 323 -13.70 10.43 -0.87
N LEU A 324 -13.60 9.38 -1.68
CA LEU A 324 -12.68 8.26 -1.44
C LEU A 324 -11.62 8.23 -2.52
N THR A 325 -10.34 8.40 -2.15
CA THR A 325 -9.23 8.32 -3.11
C THR A 325 -8.45 7.03 -2.99
N ALA A 326 -7.81 6.61 -4.08
CA ALA A 326 -6.80 5.56 -4.09
C ALA A 326 -5.58 5.97 -4.92
N ARG A 327 -4.99 5.03 -5.69
CA ARG A 327 -3.67 5.23 -6.32
C ARG A 327 -3.66 6.30 -7.42
N GLY A 328 -4.75 6.45 -8.18
CA GLY A 328 -4.80 7.37 -9.32
C GLY A 328 -4.35 8.80 -8.99
N PRO A 329 -4.96 9.48 -8.00
CA PRO A 329 -4.55 10.83 -7.60
C PRO A 329 -3.28 10.86 -6.74
N GLU A 330 -2.96 9.77 -6.03
CA GLU A 330 -1.83 9.72 -5.09
C GLU A 330 -0.47 9.49 -5.76
N GLN A 331 -0.42 8.65 -6.79
CA GLN A 331 0.82 8.27 -7.50
C GLN A 331 1.07 9.20 -8.69
N GLN A 332 1.13 10.50 -8.41
CA GLN A 332 1.43 11.54 -9.38
C GLN A 332 2.51 12.49 -8.86
N SER A 333 3.16 13.23 -9.76
CA SER A 333 4.18 14.23 -9.40
C SER A 333 3.65 15.34 -8.49
N LYS A 334 2.34 15.62 -8.55
CA LYS A 334 1.63 16.58 -7.67
C LYS A 334 0.64 15.91 -6.72
N GLY A 335 0.87 14.63 -6.38
CA GLY A 335 -0.13 13.82 -5.67
C GLY A 335 -0.59 14.40 -4.33
N THR A 336 0.30 15.02 -3.55
CA THR A 336 -0.07 15.67 -2.28
C THR A 336 -1.04 16.82 -2.49
N ASP A 337 -0.82 17.63 -3.51
CA ASP A 337 -1.69 18.78 -3.82
C ASP A 337 -3.01 18.30 -4.43
N THR A 338 -2.98 17.28 -5.29
CA THR A 338 -4.18 16.62 -5.83
C THR A 338 -5.08 16.11 -4.71
N VAL A 339 -4.53 15.35 -3.76
CA VAL A 339 -5.29 14.87 -2.60
C VAL A 339 -5.77 16.03 -1.73
N GLY A 340 -4.93 17.06 -1.52
CA GLY A 340 -5.31 18.27 -0.81
C GLY A 340 -6.53 18.97 -1.43
N ALA A 341 -6.61 19.06 -2.76
CA ALA A 341 -7.76 19.65 -3.44
C ALA A 341 -9.06 18.84 -3.23
N TRP A 342 -8.98 17.51 -3.21
CA TRP A 342 -10.13 16.65 -2.87
C TRP A 342 -10.56 16.80 -1.41
N ILE A 343 -9.60 16.95 -0.48
CA ILE A 343 -9.90 17.26 0.92
C ILE A 343 -10.57 18.64 1.03
N ASN A 344 -10.06 19.64 0.31
CA ASN A 344 -10.63 20.99 0.31
C ASN A 344 -12.09 21.00 -0.18
N LEU A 345 -12.46 20.14 -1.14
CA LEU A 345 -13.85 19.97 -1.55
C LEU A 345 -14.74 19.53 -0.37
N CYS A 346 -14.30 18.55 0.43
CA CYS A 346 -15.02 18.11 1.63
C CYS A 346 -15.04 19.18 2.73
N LEU A 347 -13.96 19.93 2.92
CA LEU A 347 -13.88 21.00 3.91
C LEU A 347 -14.78 22.18 3.55
N ALA A 348 -14.74 22.64 2.30
CA ALA A 348 -15.54 23.76 1.80
C ALA A 348 -17.05 23.49 1.87
N THR A 349 -17.45 22.22 1.82
CA THR A 349 -18.86 21.79 1.90
C THR A 349 -19.25 21.25 3.29
N GLY A 350 -18.40 21.45 4.30
CA GLY A 350 -18.68 21.06 5.69
C GLY A 350 -18.83 19.56 5.94
N ARG A 351 -18.33 18.70 5.04
CA ARG A 351 -18.50 17.23 5.11
C ARG A 351 -17.57 16.56 6.11
N ALA A 352 -16.45 17.18 6.45
CA ALA A 352 -15.47 16.58 7.37
C ALA A 352 -15.96 16.57 8.82
N GLY A 353 -15.75 15.46 9.52
CA GLY A 353 -16.14 15.31 10.94
C GLY A 353 -17.64 15.09 11.18
N ARG A 354 -18.42 14.79 10.12
CA ARG A 354 -19.83 14.42 10.20
C ARG A 354 -20.01 12.92 9.92
N PRO A 355 -21.00 12.25 10.54
CA PRO A 355 -21.34 10.87 10.20
C PRO A 355 -21.58 10.69 8.70
N LEU A 356 -21.19 9.52 8.17
CA LEU A 356 -21.42 9.14 6.77
C LEU A 356 -20.81 10.12 5.75
N SER A 357 -19.86 10.97 6.15
CA SER A 357 -19.35 12.06 5.33
C SER A 357 -17.84 12.27 5.49
N GLY A 358 -17.26 12.95 4.51
CA GLY A 358 -15.89 13.45 4.55
C GLY A 358 -14.98 12.74 3.55
N TYR A 359 -13.68 12.88 3.77
CA TYR A 359 -12.67 12.29 2.89
C TYR A 359 -12.14 10.99 3.51
N GLY A 360 -11.80 10.00 2.67
CA GLY A 360 -11.04 8.83 3.09
C GLY A 360 -10.03 8.34 2.03
N CYS A 361 -8.89 7.80 2.48
CA CYS A 361 -7.93 7.14 1.59
C CYS A 361 -8.07 5.62 1.66
N LEU A 362 -8.34 4.98 0.52
CA LEU A 362 -8.38 3.53 0.39
C LEU A 362 -6.95 2.99 0.37
N THR A 363 -6.65 2.08 1.28
CA THR A 363 -5.33 1.47 1.46
C THR A 363 -5.07 0.34 0.46
N GLY A 364 -3.84 -0.15 0.31
CA GLY A 364 -3.49 -1.16 -0.71
C GLY A 364 -3.29 -2.56 -0.13
N GLN A 365 -2.09 -2.77 0.41
CA GLN A 365 -1.65 -4.06 0.95
C GLN A 365 -2.29 -4.37 2.31
N GLY A 366 -2.42 -5.66 2.60
CA GLY A 366 -3.03 -6.21 3.83
C GLY A 366 -2.67 -5.44 5.09
N ASN A 367 -1.37 -5.23 5.36
CA ASN A 367 -0.93 -4.45 6.51
C ASN A 367 -0.16 -3.17 6.12
N GLY A 368 -0.56 -2.52 5.03
CA GLY A 368 0.05 -1.28 4.58
C GLY A 368 -0.10 -0.12 5.58
N GLN A 369 -1.15 -0.17 6.41
CA GLN A 369 -1.36 0.78 7.51
C GLN A 369 -0.50 0.46 8.73
N GLY A 370 -0.59 -0.76 9.25
CA GLY A 370 0.16 -1.15 10.43
C GLY A 370 1.68 -1.02 10.26
N GLY A 371 2.20 -1.27 9.05
CA GLY A 371 3.63 -1.05 8.80
C GLY A 371 4.09 0.39 9.05
N ARG A 372 3.24 1.37 8.71
CA ARG A 372 3.52 2.79 8.94
C ARG A 372 3.29 3.18 10.39
N GLU A 373 2.24 2.67 11.01
CA GLU A 373 1.89 2.98 12.39
C GLU A 373 2.90 2.40 13.38
N HIS A 374 3.45 1.22 13.11
CA HIS A 374 4.23 0.47 14.09
C HIS A 374 5.76 0.62 13.94
N GLY A 375 6.26 1.53 13.10
CA GLY A 375 7.66 1.96 13.16
C GLY A 375 8.55 1.58 11.97
N GLN A 376 8.00 1.16 10.83
CA GLN A 376 8.80 0.95 9.62
C GLN A 376 9.12 2.26 8.87
N LYS A 377 8.50 3.40 9.18
CA LYS A 377 8.79 4.67 8.50
C LYS A 377 10.12 5.28 8.99
N ALA A 378 10.88 5.88 8.07
CA ALA A 378 12.13 6.57 8.35
C ALA A 378 12.01 7.80 9.26
N ASP A 379 10.83 8.41 9.30
CA ASP A 379 10.56 9.71 9.93
C ASP A 379 9.65 9.62 11.17
N GLN A 380 9.23 8.41 11.56
CA GLN A 380 8.28 8.19 12.65
C GLN A 380 8.66 7.02 13.56
N LEU A 381 8.34 7.17 14.84
CA LEU A 381 8.26 6.14 15.86
C LEU A 381 6.83 5.56 15.92
N PRO A 382 6.61 4.44 16.62
CA PRO A 382 5.30 3.82 16.73
C PRO A 382 4.19 4.78 17.20
N GLY A 383 3.00 4.66 16.62
CA GLY A 383 1.83 5.51 16.90
C GLY A 383 1.90 6.90 16.28
N TYR A 384 2.46 7.03 15.07
CA TYR A 384 2.60 8.30 14.31
C TYR A 384 3.43 9.39 14.99
N ARG A 385 4.19 9.02 16.02
CA ARG A 385 5.09 9.89 16.76
C ARG A 385 6.24 10.33 15.86
N LYS A 386 6.49 11.63 15.71
CA LYS A 386 7.62 12.08 14.90
C LYS A 386 8.93 11.81 15.62
N LEU A 387 9.97 11.48 14.86
CA LEU A 387 11.31 11.25 15.41
C LEU A 387 11.99 12.54 15.91
N ASP A 388 11.58 13.69 15.39
CA ASP A 388 12.11 15.03 15.73
C ASP A 388 11.32 15.74 16.84
N ASP A 389 10.26 15.12 17.37
CA ASP A 389 9.54 15.59 18.54
C ASP A 389 10.20 15.04 19.82
N PRO A 390 10.81 15.90 20.66
CA PRO A 390 11.52 15.45 21.86
C PRO A 390 10.62 14.69 22.85
N ALA A 391 9.36 15.08 23.00
CA ALA A 391 8.44 14.44 23.93
C ALA A 391 8.04 13.05 23.42
N ALA A 392 7.77 12.93 22.12
CA ALA A 392 7.43 11.67 21.49
C ALA A 392 8.61 10.68 21.52
N ARG A 393 9.83 11.20 21.30
CA ARG A 393 11.08 10.44 21.35
C ARG A 393 11.38 9.94 22.76
N ALA A 394 11.29 10.81 23.77
CA ALA A 394 11.48 10.44 25.16
C ALA A 394 10.50 9.35 25.62
N HIS A 395 9.23 9.46 25.24
CA HIS A 395 8.21 8.46 25.56
C HIS A 395 8.56 7.08 25.02
N VAL A 396 8.94 6.97 23.74
CA VAL A 396 9.25 5.67 23.12
C VAL A 396 10.57 5.11 23.63
N ALA A 397 11.57 5.95 23.87
CA ALA A 397 12.85 5.56 24.47
C ALA A 397 12.64 4.92 25.85
N ALA A 398 11.80 5.53 26.70
CA ALA A 398 11.42 4.97 28.00
C ALA A 398 10.75 3.59 27.88
N VAL A 399 9.84 3.40 26.92
CA VAL A 399 9.21 2.09 26.64
C VAL A 399 10.23 1.05 26.17
N TRP A 400 11.26 1.49 25.46
CA TRP A 400 12.31 0.60 24.95
C TRP A 400 13.46 0.34 25.93
N GLY A 401 13.55 1.11 27.02
CA GLY A 401 14.63 1.01 28.00
C GLY A 401 15.96 1.54 27.49
N VAL A 402 15.93 2.62 26.70
CA VAL A 402 17.12 3.29 26.13
C VAL A 402 17.07 4.79 26.39
N GLU A 403 18.21 5.47 26.28
CA GLU A 403 18.23 6.92 26.36
C GLU A 403 17.63 7.55 25.10
N PRO A 404 16.87 8.66 25.20
CA PRO A 404 16.29 9.32 24.04
C PRO A 404 17.35 9.69 23.00
N ASP A 405 18.54 10.11 23.41
CA ASP A 405 19.61 10.55 22.51
C ASP A 405 20.28 9.40 21.74
N ASP A 406 20.12 8.15 22.20
CA ASP A 406 20.65 6.98 21.49
C ASP A 406 19.88 6.65 20.20
N LEU A 407 18.64 7.12 20.08
CA LEU A 407 17.83 6.87 18.90
C LEU A 407 18.40 7.65 17.69
N PRO A 408 18.47 7.08 16.49
CA PRO A 408 18.86 7.87 15.31
C PRO A 408 17.79 8.92 14.99
N GLY A 409 18.18 10.00 14.29
CA GLY A 409 17.25 10.98 13.74
C GLY A 409 16.42 10.44 12.56
N PRO A 410 15.58 11.28 11.92
CA PRO A 410 14.89 10.91 10.69
C PRO A 410 15.85 10.46 9.58
N GLY A 411 15.51 9.35 8.90
CA GLY A 411 16.30 8.80 7.80
C GLY A 411 15.76 9.12 6.41
N ARG A 412 16.40 8.53 5.39
CA ARG A 412 15.98 8.62 3.99
C ARG A 412 14.63 7.94 3.74
N SER A 413 13.83 8.48 2.82
CA SER A 413 12.64 7.79 2.33
C SER A 413 12.98 6.51 1.57
N ALA A 414 12.01 5.62 1.36
CA ALA A 414 12.19 4.34 0.67
C ALA A 414 12.83 4.48 -0.71
N TYR A 415 12.51 5.56 -1.44
CA TYR A 415 13.09 5.82 -2.75
C TYR A 415 14.57 6.21 -2.62
N GLU A 416 14.87 7.17 -1.75
CA GLU A 416 16.24 7.66 -1.50
C GLU A 416 17.13 6.58 -0.86
N LEU A 417 16.56 5.75 0.02
CA LEU A 417 17.23 4.60 0.62
C LEU A 417 17.66 3.60 -0.46
N LEU A 418 16.76 3.26 -1.39
CA LEU A 418 17.08 2.34 -2.48
C LEU A 418 18.09 2.96 -3.47
N ASP A 419 18.00 4.26 -3.75
CA ASP A 419 18.96 4.96 -4.62
C ASP A 419 20.36 5.08 -4.00
N ALA A 420 20.44 5.11 -2.66
CA ALA A 420 21.70 5.16 -1.92
C ALA A 420 22.44 3.81 -1.87
N LEU A 421 21.83 2.72 -2.32
CA LEU A 421 22.45 1.39 -2.28
C LEU A 421 23.69 1.31 -3.17
N GLY A 422 24.77 0.75 -2.62
CA GLY A 422 26.06 0.68 -3.29
C GLY A 422 26.85 2.00 -3.27
N ARG A 423 26.30 3.07 -2.67
CA ARG A 423 27.00 4.32 -2.35
C ARG A 423 27.05 4.51 -0.85
N ASP A 424 26.01 5.10 -0.27
CA ASP A 424 25.99 5.41 1.16
C ASP A 424 25.58 4.18 1.97
N VAL A 425 24.68 3.35 1.42
CA VAL A 425 24.22 2.12 2.05
C VAL A 425 24.94 0.93 1.44
N ARG A 426 25.71 0.22 2.28
CA ARG A 426 26.61 -0.87 1.91
C ARG A 426 26.04 -2.26 2.25
N ALA A 427 25.14 -2.34 3.22
CA ALA A 427 24.40 -3.56 3.55
C ALA A 427 22.90 -3.25 3.67
N LEU A 428 22.05 -4.19 3.25
CA LEU A 428 20.60 -4.03 3.33
C LEU A 428 19.96 -5.29 3.94
N LEU A 429 19.29 -5.12 5.07
CA LEU A 429 18.35 -6.10 5.61
C LEU A 429 16.97 -5.89 4.97
N LEU A 430 16.58 -6.80 4.07
CA LEU A 430 15.33 -6.72 3.33
C LEU A 430 14.34 -7.77 3.84
N MET A 431 13.18 -7.32 4.33
CA MET A 431 12.18 -8.18 4.97
C MET A 431 10.79 -8.00 4.34
N GLY A 432 10.23 -9.08 3.80
CA GLY A 432 8.83 -9.13 3.35
C GLY A 432 8.50 -8.23 2.14
N SER A 433 9.48 -7.95 1.27
CA SER A 433 9.32 -7.08 0.11
C SER A 433 10.11 -7.57 -1.10
N ASN A 434 9.81 -7.04 -2.29
CA ASN A 434 10.57 -7.33 -3.52
C ASN A 434 10.73 -6.03 -4.35
N PRO A 435 11.71 -5.18 -4.02
CA PRO A 435 11.92 -3.90 -4.70
C PRO A 435 12.39 -4.08 -6.16
N LEU A 436 13.00 -5.22 -6.52
CA LEU A 436 13.38 -5.50 -7.91
C LEU A 436 12.17 -5.58 -8.86
N VAL A 437 11.02 -5.99 -8.33
CA VAL A 437 9.75 -6.04 -9.07
C VAL A 437 8.91 -4.78 -8.85
N SER A 438 8.88 -4.25 -7.63
CA SER A 438 7.88 -3.27 -7.20
C SER A 438 8.35 -1.82 -7.07
N ALA A 439 9.66 -1.55 -7.06
CA ALA A 439 10.17 -0.18 -6.96
C ALA A 439 10.11 0.56 -8.33
N PRO A 440 9.77 1.87 -8.34
CA PRO A 440 9.76 2.67 -9.55
C PRO A 440 11.18 2.96 -10.05
N ALA A 441 11.30 3.25 -11.36
CA ALA A 441 12.55 3.62 -12.02
C ALA A 441 13.72 2.76 -11.56
N ARG A 442 13.78 1.50 -12.03
CA ARG A 442 14.93 0.63 -11.83
C ARG A 442 16.15 1.45 -12.23
N PRO A 443 17.04 1.89 -11.31
CA PRO A 443 18.39 2.16 -11.76
C PRO A 443 18.78 0.86 -12.46
N MET A 444 19.41 0.94 -13.62
CA MET A 444 20.21 -0.20 -14.01
C MET A 444 21.22 -0.30 -12.86
N TRP A 445 20.97 -1.20 -11.89
CA TRP A 445 21.89 -1.47 -10.79
C TRP A 445 23.12 -1.99 -11.51
N SER A 446 23.99 -1.05 -11.87
CA SER A 446 25.00 -1.25 -12.90
C SER A 446 25.89 -2.40 -12.47
N PRO A 447 26.38 -3.22 -13.40
CA PRO A 447 27.19 -4.42 -13.12
C PRO A 447 28.53 -4.15 -12.39
N GLY A 448 28.77 -2.93 -11.89
CA GLY A 448 29.90 -2.55 -11.03
C GLY A 448 29.60 -2.55 -9.52
N CYS A 449 28.34 -2.62 -9.08
CA CYS A 449 28.03 -3.01 -7.70
C CYS A 449 28.10 -4.54 -7.63
N GLY A 450 29.03 -5.08 -6.84
CA GLY A 450 29.32 -6.51 -6.72
C GLY A 450 28.08 -7.40 -6.85
N ARG A 451 28.06 -8.22 -7.92
CA ARG A 451 27.11 -9.28 -8.27
C ARG A 451 25.85 -9.37 -7.40
N TRP A 452 24.88 -8.50 -7.65
CA TRP A 452 23.47 -8.87 -7.50
C TRP A 452 23.03 -9.53 -8.80
N THR A 453 23.36 -10.81 -8.98
CA THR A 453 22.98 -11.57 -10.18
C THR A 453 21.46 -11.61 -10.29
N SER A 454 20.93 -10.84 -11.24
CA SER A 454 19.54 -10.92 -11.69
C SER A 454 19.24 -12.35 -12.13
N TRP A 455 18.19 -12.93 -11.57
CA TRP A 455 17.56 -14.17 -12.04
C TRP A 455 16.99 -13.92 -13.45
N ARG A 456 17.79 -14.13 -14.49
CA ARG A 456 17.26 -14.35 -15.84
C ARG A 456 17.07 -15.86 -15.99
N SER A 457 15.83 -16.32 -15.89
CA SER A 457 15.46 -17.66 -16.32
C SER A 457 15.84 -17.80 -17.80
N ARG A 458 16.88 -18.59 -18.08
CA ARG A 458 17.08 -19.16 -19.42
C ARG A 458 16.06 -20.26 -19.59
N THR A 459 14.87 -19.90 -20.07
CA THR A 459 14.02 -20.84 -20.79
C THR A 459 14.12 -20.48 -22.26
N SER A 460 14.85 -21.32 -22.99
CA SER A 460 14.85 -21.38 -24.43
C SER A 460 13.41 -21.57 -24.92
N CYS A 461 12.84 -20.56 -25.57
CA CYS A 461 11.70 -20.76 -26.43
C CYS A 461 12.06 -20.21 -27.80
N SER A 462 12.38 -21.13 -28.70
CA SER A 462 12.52 -20.88 -30.13
C SER A 462 11.19 -20.35 -30.67
N ARG A 463 11.23 -19.17 -31.31
CA ARG A 463 10.40 -18.80 -32.46
C ARG A 463 10.85 -17.43 -32.96
N ARG A 464 11.34 -17.41 -34.20
CA ARG A 464 11.65 -16.20 -34.98
C ARG A 464 10.35 -15.38 -35.20
N PRO A 465 10.48 -14.07 -35.39
CA PRO A 465 9.70 -13.39 -36.43
C PRO A 465 10.61 -12.62 -37.42
N PRO A 466 10.11 -12.30 -38.63
CA PRO A 466 10.92 -11.77 -39.72
C PRO A 466 11.20 -10.26 -39.61
N ARG A 467 12.31 -9.84 -40.23
CA ARG A 467 12.71 -8.46 -40.60
C ARG A 467 11.66 -7.89 -41.59
N SER A 468 11.18 -6.65 -41.57
CA SER A 468 11.78 -5.29 -41.79
C SER A 468 10.64 -4.38 -42.35
N PRO A 469 10.75 -3.05 -42.66
CA PRO A 469 11.74 -2.01 -42.29
C PRO A 469 11.16 -0.57 -42.00
N MET A 470 12.07 0.36 -41.61
CA MET A 470 12.02 1.86 -41.65
C MET A 470 11.07 2.57 -40.66
N TRP A 471 11.46 3.65 -39.95
CA TRP A 471 12.09 4.91 -40.39
C TRP A 471 13.12 5.46 -39.38
N CYS A 472 14.17 6.09 -39.89
CA CYS A 472 15.21 6.77 -39.12
C CYS A 472 15.38 8.19 -39.69
N CYS A 473 15.28 9.22 -38.84
CA CYS A 473 15.77 10.56 -39.14
C CYS A 473 16.62 11.05 -37.96
N ARG A 474 17.93 11.20 -38.23
CA ARG A 474 18.95 11.90 -37.45
C ARG A 474 18.78 13.41 -37.60
N TRP A 475 19.37 14.22 -36.71
CA TRP A 475 20.27 15.36 -36.99
C TRP A 475 20.97 15.78 -35.65
N PRO A 476 22.10 16.52 -35.67
CA PRO A 476 23.35 16.09 -35.03
C PRO A 476 23.88 17.00 -33.92
N SER A 477 24.76 16.45 -33.09
CA SER A 477 25.68 17.18 -32.22
C SER A 477 27.09 17.19 -32.83
N GLY A 478 27.63 18.38 -33.10
CA GLY A 478 29.04 18.57 -33.48
C GLY A 478 29.89 18.93 -32.25
N PRO A 479 31.19 18.55 -32.19
CA PRO A 479 32.10 18.98 -31.14
C PRO A 479 32.99 20.14 -31.62
N ARG A 480 33.20 21.15 -30.74
CA ARG A 480 34.24 22.18 -30.90
C ARG A 480 35.58 21.66 -30.36
N ARG A 481 36.65 21.80 -31.15
CA ARG A 481 38.06 21.72 -30.71
C ARG A 481 38.49 23.06 -30.07
N PRO A 482 39.59 23.06 -29.30
CA PRO A 482 40.56 24.15 -29.32
C PRO A 482 41.91 23.67 -29.88
N GLY A 483 42.60 24.54 -30.61
CA GLY A 483 44.06 24.45 -30.86
C GLY A 483 44.78 25.48 -29.98
N PRO A 484 46.08 25.75 -30.19
CA PRO A 484 47.05 25.09 -31.08
C PRO A 484 47.68 23.83 -30.48
#